data_AF-A0A097QTS6-F1
#
_entry.id   AF-A0A097QTS6-F1
#
_cell.length_a   1.000
_cell.length_b   1.000
_cell.length_c   1.000
_cell.angle_alpha   90.00
_cell.angle_beta   90.00
_cell.angle_gamma   90.00
#
_symmetry.space_group_name_H-M   'P 1'
#
loop_
_entity.id
_entity.type
_entity.pdbx_description
1 polymer ?
#
loop_
_entity_poly.entity_id
_entity_poly.type
_entity_poly.pdbx_seq_one_letter_code
_entity_poly.pdbx_strand_id
1 'polypeptide(L)'
;MGNFFQSKATILALLAFVAIVILSVGPWREYLVGTIQPPVPQVSEIYLGTSPPEGDWQFVVSDQLISDCAVAYVYSFDQMGVLEVYELDSGTLEAVGFSGMDVNCTGSVVPGYLAVNFTKEPGILSIVVWVSKTPSSGADVYFTGLGSWKFIEGSYKGYVPPSMGKDYLLLPREDVLDMINATGIHYINR
;
A
#
# COMPACT_ATOMS: atom_id res chain seq x y z
N MET A 1 70.74 -10.43 -21.24
CA MET A 1 70.18 -9.97 -19.95
C MET A 1 68.68 -9.86 -20.09
N GLY A 2 67.94 -10.93 -19.81
CA GLY A 2 66.50 -11.02 -20.13
C GLY A 2 65.64 -11.40 -18.94
N ASN A 3 64.62 -10.58 -18.70
CA ASN A 3 63.29 -10.94 -18.15
C ASN A 3 63.13 -11.47 -16.72
N PHE A 4 64.10 -11.30 -15.81
CA PHE A 4 63.87 -11.70 -14.40
C PHE A 4 62.99 -10.72 -13.60
N PHE A 5 63.05 -9.42 -13.91
CA PHE A 5 62.27 -8.39 -13.19
C PHE A 5 60.82 -8.27 -13.69
N GLN A 6 60.56 -8.52 -14.97
CA GLN A 6 59.20 -8.51 -15.52
C GLN A 6 58.35 -9.63 -14.90
N SER A 7 58.86 -10.86 -14.79
CA SER A 7 58.05 -11.98 -14.27
C SER A 7 57.63 -11.78 -12.81
N LYS A 8 58.49 -11.22 -11.96
CA LYS A 8 58.15 -10.93 -10.55
C LYS A 8 57.03 -9.89 -10.42
N ALA A 9 57.09 -8.82 -11.22
CA ALA A 9 56.06 -7.79 -11.25
C ALA A 9 54.73 -8.34 -11.78
N THR A 10 54.77 -9.19 -12.81
CA THR A 10 53.57 -9.85 -13.36
C THR A 10 52.94 -10.81 -12.36
N ILE A 11 53.73 -11.58 -11.60
CA ILE A 11 53.23 -12.49 -10.56
C ILE A 11 52.58 -11.71 -9.41
N LEU A 12 53.18 -10.61 -8.97
CA LEU A 12 52.60 -9.74 -7.94
C LEU A 12 51.29 -9.10 -8.40
N ALA A 13 51.22 -8.62 -9.64
CA ALA A 13 49.99 -8.08 -10.21
C ALA A 13 48.89 -9.16 -10.33
N LEU A 14 49.26 -10.38 -10.72
CA LEU A 14 48.33 -11.50 -10.80
C LEU A 14 47.78 -11.89 -9.41
N LEU A 15 48.64 -11.94 -8.39
CA LEU A 15 48.23 -12.22 -7.01
C LEU A 15 47.30 -11.13 -6.45
N ALA A 16 47.61 -9.86 -6.72
CA ALA A 16 46.74 -8.74 -6.32
C ALA A 16 45.38 -8.82 -7.02
N PHE A 17 45.37 -9.13 -8.31
CA PHE A 17 44.13 -9.30 -9.08
C PHE A 17 43.29 -10.47 -8.55
N VAL A 18 43.91 -11.62 -8.28
CA VAL A 18 43.25 -12.78 -7.69
C VAL A 18 42.69 -12.46 -6.30
N ALA A 19 43.43 -11.73 -5.47
CA ALA A 19 42.94 -11.29 -4.16
C ALA A 19 41.71 -10.36 -4.28
N ILE A 20 41.71 -9.42 -5.22
CA ILE A 20 40.58 -8.52 -5.48
C ILE A 20 39.37 -9.32 -5.98
N VAL A 21 39.57 -10.28 -6.89
CA VAL A 21 38.49 -11.15 -7.38
C VAL A 21 37.92 -11.99 -6.23
N ILE A 22 38.76 -12.62 -5.41
CA ILE A 22 38.30 -13.42 -4.26
C ILE A 22 37.52 -12.55 -3.25
N LEU A 23 37.94 -11.31 -3.02
CA LEU A 23 37.22 -10.38 -2.14
C LEU A 23 35.90 -9.87 -2.75
N SER A 24 35.77 -9.81 -4.08
CA SER A 24 34.57 -9.30 -4.76
C SER A 24 33.48 -10.36 -5.00
N VAL A 25 33.85 -11.65 -5.10
CA VAL A 25 32.90 -12.77 -5.22
C VAL A 25 32.88 -13.72 -4.01
N GLY A 26 33.66 -13.43 -2.97
CA GLY A 26 33.72 -14.27 -1.77
C GLY A 26 32.46 -14.19 -0.89
N PRO A 27 32.24 -15.20 -0.02
CA PRO A 27 31.09 -15.31 0.87
C PRO A 27 30.95 -14.14 1.88
N TRP A 28 31.99 -13.32 2.02
CA TRP A 28 32.01 -12.10 2.84
C TRP A 28 31.14 -10.97 2.26
N ARG A 29 30.74 -11.05 0.99
CA ARG A 29 29.85 -10.08 0.35
C ARG A 29 28.51 -9.96 1.09
N GLU A 30 28.00 -11.07 1.63
CA GLU A 30 26.77 -11.09 2.42
C GLU A 30 26.93 -10.42 3.80
N TYR A 31 28.15 -10.38 4.33
CA TYR A 31 28.49 -9.66 5.57
C TYR A 31 28.73 -8.16 5.36
N LEU A 32 29.28 -7.76 4.21
CA LEU A 32 29.54 -6.36 3.87
C LEU A 32 28.30 -5.64 3.34
N VAL A 33 27.48 -6.35 2.57
CA VAL A 33 26.14 -5.92 2.19
C VAL A 33 25.20 -6.37 3.31
N GLY A 34 25.47 -5.90 4.53
CA GLY A 34 24.49 -6.02 5.61
C GLY A 34 23.16 -5.54 5.07
N THR A 35 22.12 -6.32 5.30
CA THR A 35 20.74 -6.12 4.85
C THR A 35 20.23 -4.72 5.22
N ILE A 36 20.58 -3.70 4.43
CA ILE A 36 19.92 -2.41 4.40
C ILE A 36 18.72 -2.63 3.48
N GLN A 37 17.77 -3.44 3.92
CA GLN A 37 16.43 -3.38 3.37
C GLN A 37 15.82 -2.14 4.02
N PRO A 38 15.63 -1.04 3.27
CA PRO A 38 14.99 0.12 3.85
C PRO A 38 13.62 -0.31 4.42
N PRO A 39 13.23 0.20 5.60
CA PRO A 39 11.95 -0.15 6.17
C PRO A 39 10.85 0.15 5.15
N VAL A 40 9.94 -0.81 4.97
CA VAL A 40 8.77 -0.67 4.11
C VAL A 40 7.92 0.48 4.66
N PRO A 41 7.52 1.46 3.83
CA PRO A 41 6.57 2.49 4.24
C PRO A 41 5.34 1.88 4.92
N GLN A 42 4.95 2.42 6.07
CA GLN A 42 3.70 2.02 6.74
C GLN A 42 2.82 3.26 6.84
N VAL A 43 1.51 3.08 6.65
CA VAL A 43 0.54 4.14 6.90
C VAL A 43 0.60 4.49 8.39
N SER A 44 0.93 5.74 8.69
CA SER A 44 0.92 6.26 10.06
C SER A 44 -0.40 6.93 10.40
N GLU A 45 -1.03 7.57 9.42
CA GLU A 45 -2.29 8.29 9.60
C GLU A 45 -3.04 8.34 8.28
N ILE A 46 -4.36 8.33 8.36
CA ILE A 46 -5.24 8.48 7.22
C ILE A 46 -6.47 9.30 7.59
N TYR A 47 -6.90 10.12 6.66
CA TYR A 47 -8.12 10.89 6.71
C TYR A 47 -8.98 10.52 5.51
N LEU A 48 -10.26 10.23 5.77
CA LEU A 48 -11.29 10.19 4.75
C LEU A 48 -12.39 11.15 5.17
N GLY A 49 -12.83 12.03 4.28
CA GLY A 49 -13.94 12.92 4.60
C GLY A 49 -14.51 13.69 3.42
N THR A 50 -15.74 14.15 3.58
CA THR A 50 -16.42 15.04 2.60
C THR A 50 -15.86 16.46 2.64
N SER A 51 -15.17 16.82 3.72
CA SER A 51 -14.50 18.10 3.91
C SER A 51 -12.98 17.96 3.68
N PRO A 52 -12.29 19.05 3.30
CA PRO A 52 -10.84 19.03 3.20
C PRO A 52 -10.19 18.69 4.56
N PRO A 53 -9.14 17.84 4.58
CA PRO A 53 -8.40 17.57 5.80
C PRO A 53 -7.65 18.82 6.28
N GLU A 54 -7.61 19.02 7.59
CA GLU A 54 -6.73 20.00 8.22
C GLU A 54 -5.34 19.39 8.47
N GLY A 55 -4.29 20.23 8.45
CA GLY A 55 -2.91 19.82 8.74
C GLY A 55 -2.07 19.50 7.51
N ASP A 56 -0.82 19.07 7.77
CA ASP A 56 0.15 18.72 6.74
C ASP A 56 0.06 17.23 6.39
N TRP A 57 -0.33 16.95 5.15
CA TRP A 57 -0.48 15.58 4.64
C TRP A 57 0.50 15.32 3.50
N GLN A 58 1.15 14.16 3.52
CA GLN A 58 2.10 13.75 2.48
C GLN A 58 1.41 13.54 1.13
N PHE A 59 0.22 12.93 1.15
CA PHE A 59 -0.60 12.71 -0.05
C PHE A 59 -2.03 13.14 0.23
N VAL A 60 -2.62 13.88 -0.71
CA VAL A 60 -4.03 14.28 -0.68
C VAL A 60 -4.65 14.00 -2.05
N VAL A 61 -5.73 13.24 -2.05
CA VAL A 61 -6.64 13.07 -3.19
C VAL A 61 -7.90 13.89 -2.90
N SER A 62 -8.38 14.62 -3.89
CA SER A 62 -9.69 15.28 -3.89
C SER A 62 -10.42 14.84 -5.16
N ASP A 63 -11.31 13.86 -5.06
CA ASP A 63 -11.97 13.25 -6.20
C ASP A 63 -13.31 12.60 -5.80
N GLN A 64 -14.03 12.03 -6.76
CA GLN A 64 -15.14 11.10 -6.49
C GLN A 64 -14.57 9.77 -5.99
N LEU A 65 -14.25 9.71 -4.69
CA LEU A 65 -13.55 8.58 -4.08
C LEU A 65 -14.20 8.04 -2.82
N ILE A 66 -15.14 8.77 -2.24
CA ILE A 66 -15.86 8.38 -1.02
C ILE A 66 -17.24 7.90 -1.43
N SER A 67 -17.72 6.79 -0.86
CA SER A 67 -19.12 6.39 -1.01
C SER A 67 -20.03 7.06 0.01
N ASP A 68 -21.34 7.09 -0.26
CA ASP A 68 -22.36 7.47 0.71
C ASP A 68 -22.53 6.44 1.87
N CYS A 69 -21.66 5.43 1.96
CA CYS A 69 -21.61 4.45 3.04
C CYS A 69 -20.81 4.92 4.26
N ALA A 70 -21.04 4.27 5.40
CA ALA A 70 -20.47 4.61 6.68
C ALA A 70 -19.43 3.56 7.08
N VAL A 71 -18.20 4.06 7.29
CA VAL A 71 -16.99 3.40 7.80
C VAL A 71 -16.00 3.02 6.70
N ALA A 72 -14.82 3.65 6.74
CA ALA A 72 -13.69 3.25 5.94
C ALA A 72 -12.74 2.38 6.77
N TYR A 73 -12.26 1.31 6.16
CA TYR A 73 -11.14 0.51 6.63
C TYR A 73 -9.99 0.79 5.70
N VAL A 74 -8.80 0.68 6.26
CA VAL A 74 -7.57 1.01 5.57
C VAL A 74 -6.66 -0.18 5.74
N TYR A 75 -6.40 -0.94 4.69
CA TYR A 75 -5.20 -1.76 4.63
C TYR A 75 -4.89 -2.29 3.25
N SER A 76 -3.70 -1.95 2.76
CA SER A 76 -2.56 -2.89 2.67
C SER A 76 -1.49 -2.15 1.88
N PHE A 77 -0.43 -1.71 2.55
CA PHE A 77 0.76 -1.23 1.86
C PHE A 77 1.68 -2.41 1.59
N ASP A 78 1.55 -2.98 0.39
CA ASP A 78 2.50 -3.98 -0.08
C ASP A 78 3.87 -3.33 -0.36
N GLN A 79 4.90 -4.14 -0.55
CA GLN A 79 6.23 -3.61 -0.91
C GLN A 79 6.24 -2.87 -2.27
N MET A 80 5.15 -2.91 -3.05
CA MET A 80 5.05 -2.35 -4.40
C MET A 80 4.44 -0.95 -4.45
N GLY A 81 4.03 -0.39 -3.31
CA GLY A 81 3.48 0.96 -3.28
C GLY A 81 1.98 1.02 -3.56
N VAL A 82 1.23 -0.04 -3.28
CA VAL A 82 -0.24 -0.01 -3.36
C VAL A 82 -0.80 0.32 -1.98
N LEU A 83 -1.84 1.14 -1.86
CA LEU A 83 -2.60 1.33 -0.63
C LEU A 83 -4.04 0.91 -0.90
N GLU A 84 -4.51 -0.18 -0.31
CA GLU A 84 -5.90 -0.58 -0.42
C GLU A 84 -6.76 0.03 0.70
N VAL A 85 -7.89 0.61 0.30
CA VAL A 85 -8.88 1.23 1.16
C VAL A 85 -10.20 0.52 0.94
N TYR A 86 -10.78 0.02 2.01
CA TYR A 86 -12.01 -0.79 2.00
C TYR A 86 -13.10 -0.05 2.75
N GLU A 87 -14.04 0.56 2.05
CA GLU A 87 -15.22 1.16 2.65
C GLU A 87 -16.28 0.07 2.90
N LEU A 88 -16.82 0.00 4.11
CA LEU A 88 -17.92 -0.91 4.42
C LEU A 88 -19.25 -0.16 4.39
N ASP A 89 -20.26 -0.81 3.86
CA ASP A 89 -21.65 -0.42 4.10
C ASP A 89 -22.14 -0.89 5.47
N SER A 90 -23.26 -0.30 5.91
CA SER A 90 -23.86 -0.57 7.22
C SER A 90 -24.22 -2.05 7.40
N GLY A 91 -24.73 -2.70 6.36
CA GLY A 91 -25.07 -4.12 6.41
C GLY A 91 -23.84 -5.02 6.55
N THR A 92 -22.73 -4.67 5.89
CA THR A 92 -21.46 -5.38 6.05
C THR A 92 -20.88 -5.15 7.43
N LEU A 93 -20.92 -3.91 7.91
CA LEU A 93 -20.47 -3.52 9.24
C LEU A 93 -21.22 -4.29 10.34
N GLU A 94 -22.53 -4.43 10.20
CA GLU A 94 -23.36 -5.26 11.09
C GLU A 94 -22.98 -6.75 10.98
N ALA A 95 -22.76 -7.25 9.77
CA ALA A 95 -22.37 -8.64 9.54
C ALA A 95 -21.03 -9.00 10.19
N VAL A 96 -20.08 -8.05 10.26
CA VAL A 96 -18.80 -8.18 10.98
C VAL A 96 -18.89 -7.82 12.48
N GLY A 97 -20.10 -7.67 13.03
CA GLY A 97 -20.30 -7.55 14.48
C GLY A 97 -20.20 -6.13 15.03
N PHE A 98 -20.15 -5.11 14.18
CA PHE A 98 -20.22 -3.70 14.57
C PHE A 98 -21.65 -3.18 14.36
N SER A 99 -22.44 -3.15 15.43
CA SER A 99 -23.82 -2.64 15.42
C SER A 99 -23.88 -1.17 15.85
N GLY A 100 -24.80 -0.38 15.27
CA GLY A 100 -25.13 0.96 15.78
C GLY A 100 -25.05 2.11 14.77
N MET A 101 -24.82 1.83 13.50
CA MET A 101 -24.87 2.82 12.42
C MET A 101 -25.99 2.49 11.43
N ASP A 102 -27.13 3.13 11.62
CA ASP A 102 -28.30 3.01 10.76
C ASP A 102 -28.13 3.95 9.55
N VAL A 103 -27.16 3.63 8.69
CA VAL A 103 -26.85 4.41 7.49
C VAL A 103 -27.27 3.61 6.27
N ASN A 104 -28.44 3.92 5.74
CA ASN A 104 -28.88 3.37 4.47
C ASN A 104 -28.05 4.02 3.36
N CYS A 105 -27.10 3.29 2.77
CA CYS A 105 -26.25 3.80 1.70
C CYS A 105 -26.55 3.14 0.36
N THR A 106 -26.38 3.89 -0.71
CA THR A 106 -26.63 3.45 -2.08
C THR A 106 -25.37 2.89 -2.74
N GLY A 107 -24.19 3.06 -2.11
CA GLY A 107 -22.89 2.81 -2.72
C GLY A 107 -22.54 3.83 -3.79
N SER A 108 -23.23 4.98 -3.81
CA SER A 108 -22.98 6.04 -4.78
C SER A 108 -21.72 6.80 -4.39
N VAL A 109 -20.86 7.03 -5.38
CA VAL A 109 -19.62 7.77 -5.17
C VAL A 109 -19.93 9.26 -5.11
N VAL A 110 -19.43 9.93 -4.07
CA VAL A 110 -19.54 11.36 -3.84
C VAL A 110 -18.15 12.01 -3.85
N PRO A 111 -18.07 13.32 -4.14
CA PRO A 111 -16.83 14.07 -3.96
C PRO A 111 -16.34 13.98 -2.51
N GLY A 112 -15.05 13.70 -2.34
CA GLY A 112 -14.44 13.57 -1.03
C GLY A 112 -12.93 13.69 -1.08
N TYR A 113 -12.34 13.62 0.10
CA TYR A 113 -10.93 13.77 0.34
C TYR A 113 -10.38 12.52 0.99
N LEU A 114 -9.28 12.01 0.45
CA LEU A 114 -8.45 11.02 1.11
C LEU A 114 -7.08 11.63 1.30
N ALA A 115 -6.61 11.68 2.53
CA ALA A 115 -5.24 12.07 2.83
C ALA A 115 -4.55 11.01 3.65
N VAL A 116 -3.26 10.77 3.37
CA VAL A 116 -2.51 9.70 4.00
C VAL A 116 -1.08 10.15 4.29
N ASN A 117 -0.62 9.77 5.48
CA ASN A 117 0.75 9.92 5.93
C ASN A 117 1.39 8.54 6.10
N PHE A 118 2.65 8.44 5.72
CA PHE A 118 3.48 7.25 5.88
C PHE A 118 4.66 7.54 6.81
N THR A 119 5.08 6.51 7.54
CA THR A 119 6.32 6.50 8.34
C THR A 119 7.56 6.85 7.50
N LYS A 120 7.51 6.53 6.20
CA LYS A 120 8.47 6.92 5.18
C LYS A 120 7.73 7.18 3.88
N GLU A 121 7.98 8.32 3.24
CA GLU A 121 7.31 8.68 1.99
C GLU A 121 7.62 7.66 0.87
N PRO A 122 6.60 7.02 0.26
CA PRO A 122 6.79 6.14 -0.88
C PRO A 122 7.04 6.95 -2.16
N GLY A 123 8.03 6.52 -2.96
CA GLY A 123 8.32 7.16 -4.25
C GLY A 123 7.23 6.92 -5.31
N ILE A 124 6.50 5.81 -5.20
CA ILE A 124 5.33 5.49 -6.04
C ILE A 124 4.23 5.01 -5.09
N LEU A 125 3.03 5.57 -5.26
CA LEU A 125 1.85 5.18 -4.49
C LEU A 125 0.65 5.00 -5.43
N SER A 126 -0.09 3.91 -5.25
CA SER A 126 -1.33 3.62 -5.96
C SER A 126 -2.41 3.32 -4.93
N ILE A 127 -3.32 4.26 -4.72
CA ILE A 127 -4.42 4.10 -3.77
C ILE A 127 -5.57 3.41 -4.50
N VAL A 128 -6.00 2.24 -4.05
CA VAL A 128 -7.10 1.45 -4.63
C VAL A 128 -8.25 1.46 -3.64
N VAL A 129 -9.43 1.91 -4.08
CA VAL A 129 -10.61 1.98 -3.22
C VAL A 129 -11.59 0.87 -3.59
N TRP A 130 -12.02 0.14 -2.59
CA TRP A 130 -13.00 -0.95 -2.62
C TRP A 130 -14.18 -0.57 -1.74
N VAL A 131 -15.41 -0.80 -2.19
CA VAL A 131 -16.64 -0.54 -1.42
C VAL A 131 -17.40 -1.85 -1.25
N SER A 132 -17.76 -2.18 -0.02
CA SER A 132 -18.53 -3.39 0.25
C SER A 132 -19.98 -3.24 -0.21
N LYS A 133 -20.64 -4.38 -0.47
CA LYS A 133 -22.09 -4.46 -0.65
C LYS A 133 -22.65 -5.50 0.31
N THR A 134 -23.78 -5.14 0.89
CA THR A 134 -24.43 -5.85 1.99
C THR A 134 -24.56 -7.34 1.65
N PRO A 135 -23.97 -8.22 2.47
CA PRO A 135 -23.92 -9.63 2.17
C PRO A 135 -25.30 -10.26 2.41
N SER A 136 -25.88 -10.87 1.37
CA SER A 136 -27.20 -11.51 1.46
C SER A 136 -27.20 -12.79 2.31
N SER A 137 -26.01 -13.37 2.54
CA SER A 137 -25.81 -14.67 3.21
C SER A 137 -25.02 -14.58 4.53
N GLY A 138 -24.34 -13.45 4.80
CA GLY A 138 -23.51 -13.22 5.99
C GLY A 138 -22.19 -14.00 6.09
N ALA A 139 -21.88 -14.89 5.12
CA ALA A 139 -20.65 -15.68 5.13
C ALA A 139 -19.47 -14.96 4.45
N ASP A 140 -19.75 -14.31 3.31
CA ASP A 140 -18.77 -13.60 2.50
C ASP A 140 -19.18 -12.15 2.33
N VAL A 141 -18.19 -11.26 2.29
CA VAL A 141 -18.34 -9.84 1.99
C VAL A 141 -17.95 -9.59 0.54
N TYR A 142 -18.88 -9.01 -0.21
CA TYR A 142 -18.64 -8.60 -1.59
C TYR A 142 -18.11 -7.17 -1.62
N PHE A 143 -17.02 -6.94 -2.35
CA PHE A 143 -16.43 -5.64 -2.59
C PHE A 143 -16.46 -5.31 -4.08
N THR A 144 -16.73 -4.05 -4.41
CA THR A 144 -16.60 -3.48 -5.75
C THR A 144 -15.48 -2.45 -5.77
N GLY A 145 -14.56 -2.54 -6.73
CA GLY A 145 -13.51 -1.54 -6.90
C GLY A 145 -14.07 -0.26 -7.51
N LEU A 146 -13.74 0.90 -6.93
CA LEU A 146 -14.06 2.21 -7.50
C LEU A 146 -12.99 2.69 -8.50
N GLY A 147 -11.77 2.22 -8.33
CA GLY A 147 -10.64 2.51 -9.20
C GLY A 147 -9.35 2.70 -8.40
N SER A 148 -8.34 3.29 -9.06
CA SER A 148 -7.06 3.57 -8.44
C SER A 148 -6.54 4.97 -8.75
N TRP A 149 -5.97 5.62 -7.74
CA TRP A 149 -5.36 6.95 -7.82
C TRP A 149 -3.86 6.82 -7.70
N LYS A 150 -3.14 7.29 -8.73
CA LYS A 150 -1.69 7.09 -8.84
C LYS A 150 -0.92 8.35 -8.47
N PHE A 151 0.18 8.13 -7.77
CA PHE A 151 1.12 9.14 -7.32
C PHE A 151 2.54 8.69 -7.66
N ILE A 152 3.35 9.65 -8.11
CA ILE A 152 4.79 9.47 -8.32
C ILE A 152 5.45 10.69 -7.71
N GLU A 153 6.37 10.44 -6.77
CA GLU A 153 7.11 11.47 -6.02
C GLU A 153 6.18 12.51 -5.39
N GLY A 154 5.22 12.06 -4.56
CA GLY A 154 4.24 12.93 -3.89
C GLY A 154 3.15 13.51 -4.80
N SER A 155 3.35 13.52 -6.11
CA SER A 155 2.48 14.21 -7.05
C SER A 155 1.42 13.29 -7.66
N TYR A 156 0.15 13.70 -7.60
CA TYR A 156 -0.96 13.01 -8.27
C TYR A 156 -0.74 12.95 -9.79
N LYS A 157 -0.89 11.77 -10.38
CA LYS A 157 -0.69 11.50 -11.81
C LYS A 157 -1.97 11.13 -12.55
N GLY A 158 -3.00 10.69 -11.84
CA GLY A 158 -4.31 10.45 -12.44
C GLY A 158 -5.06 9.26 -11.85
N TYR A 159 -6.32 9.19 -12.26
CA TYR A 159 -7.27 8.14 -11.94
C TYR A 159 -7.23 7.06 -13.02
N VAL A 160 -7.25 5.80 -12.59
CA VAL A 160 -7.40 4.64 -13.46
C VAL A 160 -8.68 3.91 -13.04
N PRO A 161 -9.68 3.79 -13.94
CA PRO A 161 -10.92 3.08 -13.63
C PRO A 161 -10.65 1.59 -13.41
N PRO A 162 -11.55 0.88 -12.69
CA PRO A 162 -11.47 -0.56 -12.52
C PRO A 162 -11.40 -1.26 -13.88
N SER A 163 -10.54 -2.27 -13.99
CA SER A 163 -10.50 -3.09 -15.21
C SER A 163 -11.75 -3.96 -15.29
N MET A 164 -12.42 -3.97 -16.45
CA MET A 164 -13.60 -4.81 -16.68
C MET A 164 -13.28 -6.28 -16.35
N GLY A 165 -13.98 -6.86 -15.38
CA GLY A 165 -13.81 -8.25 -14.94
C GLY A 165 -12.85 -8.48 -13.77
N LYS A 166 -12.26 -7.44 -13.19
CA LYS A 166 -11.54 -7.49 -11.89
C LYS A 166 -11.95 -6.37 -10.94
N ASP A 167 -13.15 -5.85 -11.14
CA ASP A 167 -13.78 -4.80 -10.35
C ASP A 167 -14.52 -5.36 -9.13
N TYR A 168 -14.36 -6.64 -8.82
CA TYR A 168 -14.96 -7.26 -7.65
C TYR A 168 -13.97 -8.15 -6.89
N LEU A 169 -14.17 -8.18 -5.58
CA LEU A 169 -13.43 -9.02 -4.65
C LEU A 169 -14.45 -9.65 -3.69
N LEU A 170 -14.29 -10.93 -3.40
CA LEU A 170 -15.14 -11.65 -2.45
C LEU A 170 -14.23 -12.13 -1.33
N LEU A 171 -14.41 -11.57 -0.14
CA LEU A 171 -13.62 -11.92 1.04
C LEU A 171 -14.49 -12.67 2.05
N PRO A 172 -14.02 -13.78 2.61
CA PRO A 172 -14.63 -14.37 3.79
C PRO A 172 -14.79 -13.31 4.90
N ARG A 173 -15.89 -13.37 5.65
CA ARG A 173 -16.10 -12.46 6.79
C ARG A 173 -14.94 -12.49 7.79
N GLU A 174 -14.33 -13.65 7.99
CA GLU A 174 -13.18 -13.85 8.88
C GLU A 174 -11.96 -13.05 8.42
N ASP A 175 -11.65 -13.06 7.11
CA ASP A 175 -10.55 -12.28 6.55
C ASP A 175 -10.80 -10.77 6.72
N VAL A 176 -12.04 -10.33 6.53
CA VAL A 176 -12.41 -8.92 6.79
C VAL A 176 -12.15 -8.60 8.26
N LEU A 177 -12.64 -9.41 9.20
CA LEU A 177 -12.41 -9.22 10.64
C LEU A 177 -10.91 -9.17 11.00
N ASP A 178 -10.09 -10.01 10.40
CA ASP A 178 -8.64 -10.01 10.60
C ASP A 178 -8.01 -8.71 10.10
N MET A 179 -8.47 -8.18 8.96
CA MET A 179 -8.05 -6.87 8.47
C MET A 179 -8.46 -5.75 9.44
N ILE A 180 -9.70 -5.77 9.95
CA ILE A 180 -10.17 -4.81 10.97
C ILE A 180 -9.29 -4.84 12.21
N ASN A 181 -8.98 -6.04 12.71
CA ASN A 181 -8.18 -6.21 13.92
C ASN A 181 -6.73 -5.75 13.72
N ALA A 182 -6.20 -5.88 12.50
CA ALA A 182 -4.85 -5.47 12.17
C ALA A 182 -4.70 -3.94 12.06
N THR A 183 -5.72 -3.23 11.57
CA THR A 183 -5.58 -1.81 11.20
C THR A 183 -6.52 -0.84 11.89
N GLY A 184 -7.52 -1.38 12.59
CA GLY A 184 -8.56 -0.60 13.21
C GLY A 184 -9.58 -0.05 12.22
N ILE A 185 -10.48 0.77 12.76
CA ILE A 185 -11.60 1.38 12.04
C ILE A 185 -11.32 2.86 11.87
N HIS A 186 -11.41 3.36 10.63
CA HIS A 186 -11.22 4.77 10.28
C HIS A 186 -12.53 5.37 9.77
N TYR A 187 -13.22 6.12 10.61
CA TYR A 187 -14.51 6.68 10.23
C TYR A 187 -14.37 7.78 9.17
N ILE A 188 -15.25 7.77 8.17
CA ILE A 188 -15.37 8.86 7.19
C ILE A 188 -15.90 10.09 7.93
N ASN A 189 -15.14 11.18 7.91
CA ASN A 189 -15.50 12.46 8.51
C ASN A 189 -16.49 13.20 7.59
N ARG A 190 -17.73 13.36 8.05
CA ARG A 190 -18.83 13.94 7.26
C ARG A 190 -19.18 15.35 7.70
#